data_AF-A0A2A7HP90-F1
#
_entry.id   AF-A0A2A7HP90-F1
#
_cell.length_a   1.000
_cell.length_b   1.000
_cell.length_c   1.000
_cell.angle_alpha   90.00
_cell.angle_beta   90.00
_cell.angle_gamma   90.00
#
_symmetry.space_group_name_H-M   'P 1'
#
loop_
_entity.id
_entity.type
_entity.pdbx_description
1 polymer ?
#
loop_
_entity_poly.entity_id
_entity_poly.type
_entity_poly.pdbx_seq_one_letter_code
_entity_poly.pdbx_strand_id
1 'polypeptide(L)'
;MERQLTLLPAIDDKKVQKEVVSILKEYRALKMRFNNEVEQEGISLFPELRDSRVTSRMKVQQIEKTLNNILDEDERNIITMKFLVNKPVKDSFVQNELMMKNSYFYEKKKSAIKLIATTLGII
;
A
#
# COMPACT_ATOMS: atom_id res chain seq x y z
N MET A 1 -29.05 16.36 27.99
CA MET A 1 -28.34 17.17 26.97
C MET A 1 -27.64 16.17 26.05
N GLU A 2 -28.26 15.86 24.93
CA GLU A 2 -27.77 14.83 24.00
C GLU A 2 -26.51 15.34 23.30
N ARG A 3 -25.39 14.63 23.45
CA ARG A 3 -24.22 14.83 22.59
C ARG A 3 -24.62 14.39 21.19
N GLN A 4 -24.92 15.34 20.31
CA GLN A 4 -24.91 15.08 18.88
C GLN A 4 -23.56 14.42 18.53
N LEU A 5 -23.61 13.22 17.91
CA LEU A 5 -22.48 12.70 17.16
C LEU A 5 -22.13 13.76 16.12
N THR A 6 -21.09 14.54 16.36
CA THR A 6 -20.49 15.35 15.30
C THR A 6 -20.06 14.39 14.20
N LEU A 7 -20.74 14.44 13.05
CA LEU A 7 -20.33 13.74 11.84
C LEU A 7 -18.89 14.14 11.56
N LEU A 8 -17.97 13.16 11.60
CA LEU A 8 -16.58 13.37 11.20
C LEU A 8 -16.58 14.03 9.80
N PRO A 9 -15.67 14.99 9.54
CA PRO A 9 -15.60 15.62 8.23
C PRO A 9 -15.42 14.57 7.14
N ALA A 10 -16.12 14.76 6.02
CA ALA A 10 -16.00 13.85 4.88
C ALA A 10 -14.53 13.76 4.44
N ILE A 11 -14.00 12.54 4.41
CA ILE A 11 -12.63 12.27 4.00
C ILE A 11 -12.55 12.37 2.47
N ASP A 12 -11.54 13.06 1.96
CA ASP A 12 -11.27 13.14 0.53
C ASP A 12 -10.65 11.81 0.03
N ASP A 13 -11.48 10.97 -0.61
CA ASP A 13 -11.09 9.69 -1.20
C ASP A 13 -9.89 9.83 -2.16
N LYS A 14 -9.76 10.94 -2.90
CA LYS A 14 -8.63 11.16 -3.81
C LYS A 14 -7.33 11.41 -3.04
N LYS A 15 -7.42 12.14 -1.92
CA LYS A 15 -6.27 12.37 -1.04
C LYS A 15 -5.82 11.07 -0.38
N VAL A 16 -6.75 10.26 0.12
CA VAL A 16 -6.46 8.93 0.69
C VAL A 16 -5.79 8.05 -0.35
N GLN A 17 -6.35 7.97 -1.56
CA GLN A 17 -5.76 7.19 -2.64
C GLN A 17 -4.33 7.66 -2.97
N LYS A 18 -4.09 8.97 -3.05
CA LYS A 18 -2.75 9.50 -3.34
C LYS A 18 -1.75 9.11 -2.26
N GLU A 19 -2.14 9.18 -1.00
CA GLU A 19 -1.29 8.83 0.13
C GLU A 19 -0.96 7.34 0.16
N VAL A 20 -1.97 6.47 0.00
CA VAL A 20 -1.79 5.02 -0.08
C VAL A 20 -0.86 4.65 -1.24
N VAL A 21 -1.02 5.26 -2.42
CA VAL A 21 -0.14 5.01 -3.56
C VAL A 21 1.30 5.46 -3.28
N SER A 22 1.49 6.57 -2.56
CA SER A 22 2.82 7.03 -2.13
C SER A 22 3.49 6.00 -1.21
N ILE A 23 2.76 5.51 -0.21
CA ILE A 23 3.24 4.48 0.74
C ILE A 23 3.59 3.18 0.03
N LEU A 24 2.76 2.73 -0.92
CA LEU A 24 3.05 1.51 -1.69
C LEU A 24 4.29 1.66 -2.58
N LYS A 25 4.61 2.87 -3.06
CA LYS A 25 5.87 3.14 -3.77
C LYS A 25 7.07 3.11 -2.81
N GLU A 26 6.94 3.74 -1.64
CA GLU A 26 7.98 3.69 -0.59
C GLU A 26 8.25 2.24 -0.16
N TYR A 27 7.19 1.44 0.02
CA TYR A 27 7.27 0.01 0.35
C TYR A 27 8.17 -0.76 -0.61
N ARG A 28 8.04 -0.54 -1.93
CA ARG A 28 8.87 -1.23 -2.93
C ARG A 28 10.35 -0.89 -2.79
N ALA A 29 10.66 0.38 -2.53
CA ALA A 29 12.03 0.84 -2.31
C ALA A 29 12.60 0.24 -1.01
N LEU A 30 11.82 0.24 0.08
CA LEU A 30 12.22 -0.33 1.35
C LEU A 30 12.42 -1.85 1.27
N LYS A 31 11.52 -2.57 0.58
CA LYS A 31 11.64 -4.01 0.38
C LYS A 31 12.92 -4.35 -0.38
N MET A 32 13.22 -3.60 -1.45
CA MET A 32 14.47 -3.78 -2.19
C MET A 32 15.70 -3.48 -1.32
N ARG A 33 15.67 -2.39 -0.53
CA ARG A 33 16.74 -2.07 0.43
C ARG A 33 17.02 -3.26 1.36
N PHE A 34 15.99 -3.86 1.95
CA PHE A 34 16.16 -4.98 2.87
C PHE A 34 16.61 -6.28 2.19
N ASN A 35 16.19 -6.53 0.94
CA ASN A 35 16.72 -7.65 0.16
C ASN A 35 18.22 -7.48 -0.09
N ASN A 36 18.66 -6.28 -0.49
CA ASN A 36 20.07 -5.97 -0.70
C ASN A 36 20.90 -6.13 0.59
N GLU A 37 20.34 -5.76 1.75
CA GLU A 37 21.03 -5.95 3.05
C GLU A 37 21.31 -7.42 3.35
N VAL A 38 20.44 -8.34 2.91
CA VAL A 38 20.66 -9.79 3.04
C VAL A 38 21.78 -10.26 2.11
N GLU A 39 21.79 -9.80 0.86
CA GLU A 39 22.86 -10.11 -0.12
C GLU A 39 24.23 -9.55 0.30
N GLN A 40 24.24 -8.44 1.03
CA GLN A 40 25.45 -7.75 1.47
C GLN A 40 26.13 -8.39 2.69
N GLU A 41 25.53 -9.41 3.32
CA GLU A 41 26.07 -10.11 4.49
C GLU A 41 26.53 -9.15 5.62
N GLY A 42 25.87 -8.01 5.77
CA GLY A 42 26.21 -6.99 6.77
C GLY A 42 27.25 -5.94 6.34
N ILE A 43 27.74 -5.98 5.10
CA ILE A 43 28.65 -4.99 4.54
C ILE A 43 27.86 -3.77 4.04
N SER A 44 28.21 -2.58 4.53
CA SER A 44 27.62 -1.34 4.02
C SER A 44 28.32 -0.91 2.72
N LEU A 45 27.66 -1.11 1.57
CA LEU A 45 28.18 -0.70 0.26
C LEU A 45 28.04 0.81 -0.03
N PHE A 46 27.13 1.48 0.67
CA PHE A 46 26.79 2.90 0.45
C PHE A 46 26.66 3.63 1.78
N PRO A 47 27.03 4.92 1.85
CA PRO A 47 26.90 5.70 3.08
C PRO A 47 25.42 5.89 3.49
N GLU A 48 25.12 5.73 4.78
CA GLU A 48 23.80 6.03 5.35
C GLU A 48 23.82 7.44 5.97
N LEU A 49 23.03 8.35 5.40
CA LEU A 49 22.94 9.75 5.89
C LEU A 49 22.04 9.89 7.12
N ARG A 50 21.17 8.90 7.39
CA ARG A 50 20.22 8.90 8.50
C ARG A 50 19.91 7.47 8.92
N ASP A 51 20.13 7.16 10.19
CA ASP A 51 19.66 5.89 10.77
C ASP A 51 18.12 5.87 10.80
N SER A 52 17.58 5.14 9.83
CA SER A 52 16.15 4.95 9.63
C SER A 52 15.80 3.46 9.55
N ARG A 53 16.74 2.58 9.91
CA ARG A 53 16.63 1.15 9.63
C ARG A 53 15.48 0.51 10.41
N VAL A 54 15.36 0.82 11.70
CA VAL A 54 14.29 0.27 12.56
C VAL A 54 12.91 0.73 12.10
N THR A 55 12.74 2.03 11.86
CA THR A 55 11.46 2.60 11.42
C THR A 55 11.07 2.10 10.03
N SER A 56 12.02 2.00 9.10
CA SER A 56 11.81 1.42 7.77
C SER A 56 11.38 -0.05 7.84
N ARG A 57 11.97 -0.82 8.75
CA ARG A 57 11.62 -2.24 8.95
C ARG A 57 10.20 -2.38 9.48
N MET A 58 9.82 -1.56 10.45
CA MET A 58 8.46 -1.52 10.97
C MET A 58 7.43 -1.17 9.89
N LYS A 59 7.73 -0.17 9.04
CA LYS A 59 6.87 0.18 7.89
C LYS A 59 6.65 -1.00 6.96
N VAL A 60 7.72 -1.67 6.54
CA VAL A 60 7.64 -2.85 5.65
C VAL A 60 6.79 -3.94 6.27
N GLN A 61 7.04 -4.28 7.54
CA GLN A 61 6.29 -5.31 8.25
C GLN A 61 4.80 -4.99 8.37
N GLN A 62 4.42 -3.74 8.67
CA GLN A 62 3.03 -3.33 8.75
C GLN A 62 2.32 -3.41 7.40
N ILE A 63 2.98 -2.98 6.32
CA ILE A 63 2.44 -3.05 4.96
C ILE A 63 2.29 -4.51 4.53
N GLU A 64 3.27 -5.37 4.81
CA GLU A 64 3.17 -6.80 4.50
C GLU A 64 2.05 -7.49 5.25
N LYS A 65 1.89 -7.21 6.55
CA LYS A 65 0.74 -7.73 7.32
C LYS A 65 -0.59 -7.26 6.75
N THR A 66 -0.68 -6.01 6.33
CA THR A 66 -1.90 -5.45 5.73
C THR A 66 -2.22 -6.15 4.41
N LEU A 67 -1.25 -6.21 3.50
CA LEU A 67 -1.40 -6.89 2.22
C LEU A 67 -1.74 -8.37 2.41
N ASN A 68 -1.16 -9.03 3.44
CA ASN A 68 -1.26 -10.47 3.63
C ASN A 68 -2.48 -10.94 4.42
N ASN A 69 -2.97 -10.15 5.37
CA ASN A 69 -3.97 -10.61 6.33
C ASN A 69 -5.28 -9.83 6.25
N ILE A 70 -5.31 -8.66 5.59
CA ILE A 70 -6.50 -7.80 5.53
C ILE A 70 -7.13 -7.82 4.15
N LEU A 71 -6.33 -7.77 3.09
CA LEU A 71 -6.84 -7.78 1.72
C LEU A 71 -7.24 -9.19 1.29
N ASP A 72 -8.42 -9.31 0.70
CA ASP A 72 -8.80 -10.52 -0.01
C ASP A 72 -7.94 -10.73 -1.28
N GLU A 73 -8.12 -11.88 -1.93
CA GLU A 73 -7.31 -12.25 -3.09
C GLU A 73 -7.44 -11.26 -4.25
N ASP A 74 -8.65 -10.82 -4.56
CA ASP A 74 -8.92 -9.89 -5.65
C ASP A 74 -8.33 -8.50 -5.35
N GLU A 75 -8.57 -7.99 -4.14
CA GLU A 75 -8.00 -6.74 -3.65
C GLU A 75 -6.48 -6.74 -3.73
N ARG A 76 -5.85 -7.82 -3.25
CA ARG A 76 -4.41 -7.98 -3.27
C ARG A 76 -3.86 -8.06 -4.69
N ASN A 77 -4.51 -8.82 -5.57
CA ASN A 77 -4.11 -8.95 -6.97
C ASN A 77 -4.17 -7.60 -7.68
N ILE A 78 -5.25 -6.84 -7.47
CA ILE A 78 -5.38 -5.47 -7.98
C ILE A 78 -4.25 -4.58 -7.46
N ILE A 79 -3.99 -4.55 -6.15
CA ILE A 79 -2.94 -3.70 -5.56
C ILE A 79 -1.56 -4.09 -6.09
N THR A 80 -1.28 -5.38 -6.17
CA THR A 80 -0.01 -5.92 -6.64
C THR A 80 0.27 -5.52 -8.08
N MET A 81 -0.67 -5.83 -8.98
CA MET A 81 -0.55 -5.52 -10.40
C MET A 81 -0.53 -4.03 -10.69
N LYS A 82 -1.29 -3.23 -9.93
CA LYS A 82 -1.46 -1.80 -10.22
C LYS A 82 -0.34 -0.94 -9.64
N PHE A 83 0.14 -1.28 -8.44
CA PHE A 83 1.00 -0.39 -7.65
C PHE A 83 2.33 -1.01 -7.23
N LEU A 84 2.43 -2.34 -7.13
CA LEU A 84 3.66 -3.02 -6.67
C LEU A 84 4.62 -3.41 -7.80
N VAL A 85 4.19 -3.33 -9.05
CA VAL A 85 5.05 -3.52 -10.23
C VAL A 85 5.84 -2.25 -10.59
N ASN A 86 6.98 -2.42 -11.26
CA ASN A 86 7.87 -1.32 -11.68
C ASN A 86 7.43 -0.56 -12.95
N LYS A 87 6.21 -0.80 -13.43
CA LYS A 87 5.65 -0.17 -14.61
C LYS A 87 4.31 0.48 -14.31
N PRO A 88 3.98 1.64 -14.90
CA PRO A 88 2.64 2.18 -14.80
C PRO A 88 1.67 1.27 -15.57
N VAL A 89 0.75 0.62 -14.85
CA VAL A 89 -0.26 -0.27 -15.45
C VAL A 89 -1.59 0.47 -15.53
N LYS A 90 -2.31 0.38 -16.65
CA LYS A 90 -3.66 0.98 -16.79
C LYS A 90 -4.70 0.13 -16.06
N ASP A 91 -5.77 0.76 -15.57
CA ASP A 91 -6.87 0.02 -14.90
C ASP A 91 -7.47 -1.03 -15.84
N SER A 92 -7.68 -0.69 -17.12
CA SER A 92 -8.19 -1.62 -18.14
C SER A 92 -7.31 -2.86 -18.34
N PHE A 93 -5.99 -2.72 -18.17
CA PHE A 93 -5.09 -3.87 -18.27
C PHE A 93 -5.29 -4.82 -17.09
N VAL A 94 -5.34 -4.30 -15.86
CA VAL A 94 -5.56 -5.12 -14.66
C VAL A 94 -6.94 -5.78 -14.71
N GLN A 95 -7.97 -5.05 -15.15
CA GLN A 95 -9.33 -5.58 -15.34
C GLN A 95 -9.35 -6.78 -16.29
N ASN A 96 -8.68 -6.64 -17.45
CA ASN A 96 -8.65 -7.70 -18.45
C ASN A 96 -7.83 -8.91 -17.97
N GLU A 97 -6.67 -8.68 -17.35
CA GLU A 97 -5.81 -9.76 -16.86
C GLU A 97 -6.51 -10.59 -15.77
N LEU A 98 -7.22 -9.91 -14.87
CA LEU A 98 -7.94 -10.57 -13.77
C LEU A 98 -9.34 -11.05 -14.17
N MET A 99 -9.74 -10.88 -15.44
CA MET A 99 -11.07 -11.22 -15.98
C MET A 99 -12.23 -10.65 -15.14
N MET A 100 -12.06 -9.42 -14.63
CA MET A 100 -13.01 -8.78 -13.72
C MET A 100 -14.02 -7.89 -14.45
N LYS A 101 -15.27 -7.90 -13.97
CA LYS A 101 -16.28 -6.92 -14.40
C LYS A 101 -15.88 -5.51 -13.93
N ASN A 102 -16.20 -4.50 -14.73
CA ASN A 102 -15.78 -3.12 -14.50
C ASN A 102 -16.22 -2.56 -13.12
N SER A 103 -17.50 -2.75 -12.75
CA SER A 103 -18.03 -2.32 -11.45
C SER A 103 -17.32 -2.99 -10.29
N TYR A 104 -17.15 -4.32 -10.37
CA TYR A 104 -16.49 -5.12 -9.35
C TYR A 104 -15.02 -4.71 -9.14
N PHE A 105 -14.28 -4.45 -10.23
CA PHE A 105 -12.92 -3.96 -10.16
C PHE A 105 -12.82 -2.64 -9.37
N TYR A 106 -13.66 -1.65 -9.69
CA TYR A 106 -13.57 -0.36 -9.01
C TYR A 106 -14.01 -0.43 -7.55
N GLU A 107 -14.98 -1.30 -7.23
CA GLU A 107 -15.38 -1.60 -5.87
C GLU A 107 -14.23 -2.20 -5.05
N LYS A 108 -13.62 -3.28 -5.55
CA LYS A 108 -12.48 -3.95 -4.89
C LYS A 108 -11.27 -3.04 -4.78
N LYS A 109 -10.97 -2.28 -5.83
CA LYS A 109 -9.87 -1.29 -5.79
C LYS A 109 -10.10 -0.23 -4.71
N LYS A 110 -11.33 0.31 -4.60
CA LYS A 110 -11.68 1.31 -3.57
C LYS A 110 -11.62 0.69 -2.17
N SER A 111 -12.15 -0.51 -2.01
CA SER A 111 -12.11 -1.27 -0.75
C SER A 111 -10.68 -1.50 -0.29
N ALA A 112 -9.82 -2.01 -1.16
CA ALA A 112 -8.41 -2.25 -0.86
C ALA A 112 -7.66 -0.99 -0.39
N ILE A 113 -7.87 0.14 -1.08
CA ILE A 113 -7.26 1.43 -0.70
C ILE A 113 -7.73 1.86 0.70
N LYS A 114 -9.04 1.73 0.97
CA LYS A 114 -9.62 2.10 2.27
C LYS A 114 -9.10 1.20 3.39
N LEU A 115 -9.04 -0.12 3.17
CA LEU A 115 -8.50 -1.07 4.14
C LEU A 115 -7.02 -0.78 4.45
N ILE A 116 -6.20 -0.52 3.43
CA ILE A 116 -4.81 -0.12 3.64
C ILE A 116 -4.73 1.17 4.46
N ALA A 117 -5.54 2.17 4.11
CA ALA A 117 -5.56 3.43 4.83
C ALA A 117 -5.96 3.26 6.31
N THR A 118 -6.99 2.46 6.60
CA THR A 118 -7.42 2.16 7.97
C THR A 118 -6.35 1.40 8.75
N THR A 119 -5.78 0.33 8.18
CA THR A 119 -4.80 -0.50 8.91
C THR A 119 -3.50 0.25 9.19
N LEU A 120 -3.11 1.17 8.32
CA LEU A 120 -1.90 2.00 8.50
C LEU A 120 -2.17 3.29 9.29
N GLY A 121 -3.40 3.51 9.77
CA GLY A 121 -3.75 4.68 10.59
C GLY A 121 -3.73 6.01 9.84
N ILE A 122 -4.01 5.99 8.53
CA ILE A 122 -4.15 7.20 7.69
C ILE A 122 -5.52 7.86 7.93
N ILE A 123 -6.54 7.05 8.26
CA ILE A 123 -7.93 7.44 8.50
C ILE A 123 -8.50 6.76 9.74
#